data_AF-A0A815ZCH5-F1
#
_entry.id   AF-A0A815ZCH5-F1
#
_cell.length_a   1.000
_cell.length_b   1.000
_cell.length_c   1.000
_cell.angle_alpha   90.00
_cell.angle_beta   90.00
_cell.angle_gamma   90.00
#
_symmetry.space_group_name_H-M   'P 1'
#
loop_
_entity.id
_entity.type
_entity.pdbx_description
1 polymer ?
#
loop_
_entity_poly.entity_id
_entity_poly.type
_entity_poly.pdbx_seq_one_letter_code
_entity_poly.pdbx_strand_id
1 'polypeptide(L)'
;MTADQIIAYLLRKTLEAQTPKLSGSKEENITDWVKTVTVEFKLAKCLDHEKLDWFTTLLRGEASTWYIKNMPKINSWEQFTEEIEKKI
;
A
#
# COMPACT_ATOMS: atom_id res chain seq x y z
N MET A 1 -8.33 -11.89 20.70
CA MET A 1 -7.42 -10.80 20.34
C MET A 1 -6.82 -10.23 21.62
N THR A 2 -5.51 -10.03 21.68
CA THR A 2 -4.82 -9.35 22.79
C THR A 2 -4.96 -7.83 22.68
N ALA A 3 -4.62 -7.08 23.74
CA ALA A 3 -4.61 -5.61 23.71
C ALA A 3 -3.70 -5.08 22.59
N ASP A 4 -2.54 -5.69 22.38
CA ASP A 4 -1.61 -5.33 21.32
C ASP A 4 -2.20 -5.56 19.92
N GLN A 5 -2.96 -6.64 19.73
CA GLN A 5 -3.66 -6.91 18.46
C GLN A 5 -4.76 -5.89 18.18
N ILE A 6 -5.45 -5.41 19.21
CA ILE A 6 -6.48 -4.36 19.07
C ILE A 6 -5.82 -3.02 18.69
N ILE A 7 -4.72 -2.66 19.36
CA ILE A 7 -3.98 -1.42 19.07
C ILE A 7 -3.44 -1.44 17.63
N ALA A 8 -2.81 -2.54 17.20
CA ALA A 8 -2.31 -2.70 15.84
C ALA A 8 -3.44 -2.61 14.79
N TYR A 9 -4.59 -3.25 15.06
CA TYR A 9 -5.76 -3.16 14.18
C TYR A 9 -6.31 -1.73 14.05
N LEU A 10 -6.42 -1.01 15.16
CA LEU A 10 -6.91 0.37 15.18
C LEU A 10 -5.94 1.32 14.50
N LEU A 11 -4.64 1.20 14.76
CA LEU A 11 -3.60 1.97 14.07
C LEU A 11 -3.67 1.76 12.56
N ARG A 12 -3.79 0.50 12.12
CA ARG A 12 -3.97 0.19 10.70
C ARG A 12 -5.20 0.86 10.11
N LYS A 13 -6.36 0.78 10.80
CA LYS A 13 -7.61 1.39 10.31
C LYS A 13 -7.55 2.92 10.25
N THR A 14 -6.89 3.54 11.23
CA THR A 14 -6.68 4.99 11.25
C THR A 14 -5.74 5.42 10.13
N LEU A 15 -4.64 4.71 9.93
CA LEU A 15 -3.70 4.98 8.84
C LEU A 15 -4.39 4.80 7.50
N GLU A 16 -5.04 3.66 7.24
CA GLU A 16 -5.78 3.37 5.99
C GLU A 16 -6.79 4.48 5.60
N ALA A 17 -7.44 5.11 6.59
CA ALA A 17 -8.37 6.20 6.34
C ALA A 17 -7.70 7.54 5.99
N GLN A 18 -6.45 7.74 6.43
CA GLN A 18 -5.66 8.95 6.21
C GLN A 18 -4.73 8.82 5.01
N THR A 19 -4.33 7.60 4.66
CA THR A 19 -3.45 7.34 3.53
C THR A 19 -4.16 7.73 2.23
N PRO A 20 -3.55 8.59 1.39
CA PRO A 20 -4.11 8.89 0.09
C PRO A 20 -4.23 7.62 -0.75
N LYS A 21 -5.32 7.47 -1.51
CA LYS A 21 -5.50 6.34 -2.43
C LYS A 21 -4.91 6.65 -3.79
N LEU A 22 -4.09 5.75 -4.31
CA LEU A 22 -3.48 5.88 -5.64
C LEU A 22 -4.47 5.48 -6.72
N SER A 23 -4.80 6.41 -7.61
CA SER A 23 -5.68 6.16 -8.76
C SER A 23 -4.93 5.75 -10.03
N GLY A 24 -3.66 6.12 -10.14
CA GLY A 24 -2.87 5.99 -11.36
C GLY A 24 -2.99 7.19 -12.30
N SER A 25 -3.45 8.34 -11.80
CA SER A 25 -3.47 9.58 -12.58
C SER A 25 -2.04 10.07 -12.82
N LYS A 26 -1.79 10.65 -14.00
CA LYS A 26 -0.48 11.26 -14.35
C LYS A 26 -0.10 12.45 -13.47
N GLU A 27 -1.05 12.99 -12.72
CA GLU A 27 -0.84 14.11 -11.79
C GLU A 27 -0.42 13.63 -10.39
N GLU A 28 -0.55 12.33 -10.09
CA GLU A 28 -0.15 11.76 -8.80
C GLU A 28 1.36 11.50 -8.78
N ASN A 29 2.06 12.03 -7.78
CA ASN A 29 3.47 11.70 -7.55
C ASN A 29 3.56 10.33 -6.85
N ILE A 30 3.82 9.29 -7.64
CA ILE A 30 3.89 7.91 -7.15
C ILE A 30 5.04 7.71 -6.17
N THR A 31 6.20 8.30 -6.42
CA THR A 31 7.35 8.19 -5.51
C THR A 31 7.02 8.77 -4.13
N ASP A 32 6.33 9.92 -4.07
CA ASP A 32 5.91 10.52 -2.80
C ASP A 32 4.81 9.69 -2.12
N TRP A 33 3.90 9.12 -2.91
CA TRP A 33 2.90 8.19 -2.41
C TRP A 33 3.53 6.93 -1.80
N VAL A 34 4.44 6.27 -2.52
CA VAL A 34 5.18 5.09 -2.06
C VAL A 34 5.95 5.38 -0.77
N LYS A 35 6.62 6.54 -0.68
CA LYS A 35 7.31 6.98 0.54
C LYS A 35 6.34 7.11 1.71
N THR A 36 5.19 7.76 1.49
CA THR A 36 4.16 7.95 2.52
C THR A 36 3.67 6.60 3.05
N VAL A 37 3.23 5.71 2.17
CA VAL A 37 2.74 4.37 2.54
C VAL A 37 3.83 3.56 3.26
N THR A 38 5.09 3.64 2.78
CA THR A 38 6.21 2.93 3.41
C THR A 38 6.49 3.41 4.84
N VAL A 39 6.35 4.72 5.10
CA VAL A 39 6.49 5.28 6.46
C VAL A 39 5.36 4.77 7.34
N GLU A 40 4.12 4.74 6.85
CA GLU A 40 2.98 4.25 7.61
C GLU A 40 3.10 2.76 7.96
N PHE A 41 3.56 1.93 7.02
CA PHE A 41 3.86 0.51 7.28
C PHE A 41 4.91 0.33 8.38
N LYS A 42 5.94 1.19 8.41
CA LYS A 42 6.95 1.17 9.47
C LYS A 42 6.38 1.58 10.82
N LEU A 43 5.55 2.62 10.87
CA LEU A 43 4.90 3.09 12.09
C LEU A 43 3.90 2.06 12.65
N ALA A 44 3.16 1.39 11.77
CA ALA A 44 2.24 0.31 12.13
C ALA A 44 2.95 -1.03 12.46
N LYS A 45 4.27 -1.12 12.26
CA LYS A 45 5.05 -2.36 12.36
C LYS A 45 4.48 -3.51 11.52
N CYS A 46 3.93 -3.20 10.35
CA CYS A 46 3.33 -4.20 9.47
C CYS A 46 4.38 -5.19 8.94
N LEU A 47 4.04 -6.46 8.99
CA LEU A 47 4.77 -7.54 8.35
C LEU A 47 4.55 -7.51 6.84
N ASP A 48 5.50 -8.04 6.06
CA ASP A 48 5.44 -7.95 4.60
C ASP A 48 4.17 -8.54 3.99
N HIS A 49 3.66 -9.65 4.53
CA HIS A 49 2.39 -10.23 4.07
C HIS A 49 1.20 -9.31 4.38
N GLU A 50 1.21 -8.60 5.50
CA GLU A 50 0.15 -7.63 5.86
C GLU A 50 0.22 -6.38 4.99
N LYS A 51 1.43 -5.97 4.57
CA LYS A 51 1.60 -4.88 3.62
C LYS A 51 0.93 -5.22 2.29
N LEU A 52 1.10 -6.45 1.81
CA LEU A 52 0.47 -6.92 0.57
C LEU A 52 -1.05 -6.81 0.63
N ASP A 53 -1.65 -7.27 1.72
CA ASP A 53 -3.10 -7.15 1.89
C ASP A 53 -3.54 -5.68 1.98
N TRP A 54 -2.78 -4.86 2.70
CA TRP A 54 -3.15 -3.47 2.96
C TRP A 54 -2.99 -2.58 1.73
N PHE A 55 -1.86 -2.60 1.02
CA PHE A 55 -1.67 -1.63 -0.07
C PHE A 55 -2.71 -1.80 -1.18
N THR A 56 -3.23 -3.00 -1.38
CA THR A 56 -4.28 -3.24 -2.39
C THR A 56 -5.57 -2.48 -2.10
N THR A 57 -5.88 -2.19 -0.82
CA THR A 57 -7.04 -1.38 -0.43
C THR A 57 -6.84 0.13 -0.69
N LEU A 58 -5.58 0.53 -0.85
CA LEU A 58 -5.15 1.89 -1.18
C LEU A 58 -5.12 2.14 -2.70
N LEU A 59 -5.26 1.10 -3.53
CA LEU A 59 -5.35 1.23 -4.97
C LEU A 59 -6.80 1.47 -5.40
N ARG A 60 -6.99 2.36 -6.39
CA ARG A 60 -8.27 2.59 -7.06
C ARG A 60 -8.04 2.83 -8.56
N GLY A 61 -9.10 2.84 -9.35
CA GLY A 61 -9.04 3.20 -10.77
C GLY A 61 -8.04 2.39 -11.59
N GLU A 62 -7.16 3.09 -12.31
CA GLU A 62 -6.18 2.50 -13.21
C GLU A 62 -5.08 1.75 -12.46
N ALA A 63 -4.62 2.26 -11.32
CA ALA A 63 -3.61 1.60 -10.49
C ALA A 63 -4.11 0.24 -9.97
N SER A 64 -5.38 0.14 -9.55
CA SER A 64 -6.00 -1.12 -9.16
C SER A 64 -6.09 -2.11 -10.33
N THR A 65 -6.50 -1.62 -11.51
CA THR A 65 -6.59 -2.44 -12.73
C THR A 65 -5.21 -2.94 -13.17
N TRP A 66 -4.18 -2.10 -13.09
CA TRP A 66 -2.80 -2.47 -13.36
C TRP A 66 -2.32 -3.54 -12.39
N TYR A 67 -2.57 -3.37 -11.09
CA TYR A 67 -2.14 -4.32 -10.08
C TYR A 67 -2.74 -5.71 -10.34
N ILE A 68 -4.05 -5.82 -10.59
CA ILE A 68 -4.70 -7.11 -10.88
C ILE A 68 -4.02 -7.84 -12.05
N LYS A 69 -3.59 -7.12 -13.10
CA LYS A 69 -2.90 -7.71 -14.26
C LYS A 69 -1.47 -8.17 -13.96
N ASN A 70 -0.82 -7.54 -12.98
CA ASN A 70 0.58 -7.80 -12.63
C ASN A 70 0.75 -8.56 -11.30
N MET A 71 -0.35 -8.80 -10.58
CA MET A 71 -0.39 -9.50 -9.29
C MET A 71 0.40 -10.82 -9.30
N PRO A 72 0.36 -11.68 -10.34
CA PRO A 72 1.14 -12.92 -10.35
C PRO A 72 2.67 -12.72 -10.26
N LYS A 73 3.16 -11.50 -10.51
CA LYS A 73 4.58 -11.13 -10.48
C LYS A 73 4.97 -10.36 -9.21
N ILE A 74 3.99 -9.98 -8.38
CA ILE A 74 4.19 -9.10 -7.23
C ILE A 74 3.92 -9.91 -5.96
N ASN A 75 5.00 -10.30 -5.28
CA ASN A 75 4.96 -11.11 -4.05
C ASN A 75 5.51 -10.38 -2.83
N SER A 76 5.94 -9.14 -2.98
CA SER A 76 6.40 -8.29 -1.88
C SER A 76 6.06 -6.83 -2.15
N TRP A 77 6.04 -6.02 -1.09
CA TRP A 77 5.93 -4.57 -1.20
C TRP A 77 7.06 -3.97 -2.04
N GLU A 78 8.28 -4.47 -1.88
CA GLU A 78 9.45 -4.03 -2.64
C GLU A 78 9.28 -4.25 -4.15
N GLN A 79 8.84 -5.45 -4.56
CA GLN A 79 8.55 -5.75 -5.96
C GLN A 79 7.45 -4.85 -6.53
N PHE A 80 6.42 -4.57 -5.73
CA PHE A 80 5.38 -3.63 -6.13
C PHE A 80 5.96 -2.23 -6.38
N THR A 81 6.76 -1.70 -5.44
CA THR A 81 7.32 -0.35 -5.55
C THR A 81 8.24 -0.20 -6.77
N GLU A 82 9.07 -1.21 -7.05
CA GLU A 82 9.92 -1.19 -8.24
C GLU A 82 9.11 -1.22 -9.54
N GLU A 83 8.04 -2.01 -9.61
CA GLU A 83 7.26 -2.17 -10.83
C GLU A 83 6.33 -0.99 -11.09
N ILE A 84 5.78 -0.37 -10.04
CA ILE A 84 4.87 0.77 -10.21
C ILE A 84 5.61 2.05 -10.59
N GLU A 85 6.81 2.27 -10.06
CA GLU A 85 7.67 3.42 -10.41
C GLU A 85 8.20 3.33 -11.86
N LYS A 86 8.28 2.13 -12.45
CA LYS A 86 8.67 1.97 -13.87
C LYS A 86 7.53 2.23 -14.86
N LYS A 87 6.28 2.22 -14.41
CA LYS A 87 5.10 2.09 -15.30
C LYS A 87 4.38 3.40 -15.57
N ILE A 88 4.35 4.29 -14.58
CA ILE A 88 3.57 5.54 -14.59
C ILE A 88 4.55 6.69 -14.37
#